data_AF-A0A2Z2MNR5-F1
#
_entry.id   AF-A0A2Z2MNR5-F1
#
_cell.length_a   1.000
_cell.length_b   1.000
_cell.length_c   1.000
_cell.angle_alpha   90.00
_cell.angle_beta   90.00
_cell.angle_gamma   90.00
#
_symmetry.space_group_name_H-M   'P 1'
#
loop_
_entity.id
_entity.type
_entity.pdbx_description
1 polymer ?
#
loop_
_entity_poly.entity_id
_entity_poly.type
_entity_poly.pdbx_seq_one_letter_code
_entity_poly.pdbx_strand_id
1 'polypeptide(L)'
;MRLDGDKVLVAVFTLQALVNLFSFGIGLDLMIWPILRPLPPKFAYLSPVFVFFYPILAVFALWFLSRGGSGKKLSYAYFTIGGIGSLVALIDCLSSPRGPDGVEISLTLFWLVTSIVGLFLVGRTESIPTFWTSPAMALFILSAFLGFGLSYMGAEDYYYHAIIPKPPQNANVTSAKPVWLPPPNLTNASG
;
A
#
# COMPACT_ATOMS: atom_id res chain seq x y z
N MET A 1 31.99 15.88 -1.10
CA MET A 1 31.56 14.49 -0.86
C MET A 1 30.56 14.11 -1.93
N ARG A 2 30.88 13.16 -2.82
CA ARG A 2 29.92 12.61 -3.79
C ARG A 2 29.07 11.62 -3.00
N LEU A 3 27.79 11.94 -2.78
CA LEU A 3 26.85 10.96 -2.22
C LEU A 3 26.75 9.81 -3.22
N ASP A 4 27.04 8.59 -2.77
CA ASP A 4 26.84 7.38 -3.57
C ASP A 4 25.33 7.17 -3.76
N GLY A 5 24.77 7.78 -4.81
CA GLY A 5 23.32 7.81 -5.08
C GLY A 5 22.67 6.42 -5.05
N ASP A 6 23.41 5.40 -5.46
CA ASP A 6 22.98 4.00 -5.45
C ASP A 6 22.73 3.48 -4.02
N LYS A 7 23.63 3.79 -3.08
CA LYS A 7 23.47 3.40 -1.67
C LYS A 7 22.30 4.13 -1.03
N VAL A 8 22.11 5.40 -1.37
CA VAL A 8 20.97 6.18 -0.89
C VAL A 8 19.66 5.62 -1.45
N LEU A 9 19.64 5.20 -2.73
CA LEU A 9 18.47 4.59 -3.34
C LEU A 9 18.10 3.26 -2.65
N VAL A 10 19.07 2.39 -2.37
CA VAL A 10 18.82 1.18 -1.58
C VAL A 10 18.30 1.54 -0.19
N ALA A 11 18.87 2.54 0.47
CA ALA A 11 18.40 2.97 1.77
C ALA A 11 16.94 3.44 1.72
N VAL A 12 16.54 4.18 0.68
CA VAL A 12 15.14 4.60 0.46
C VAL A 12 14.21 3.38 0.31
N PHE A 13 14.56 2.42 -0.55
CA PHE A 13 13.82 1.17 -0.68
C PHE A 13 13.71 0.42 0.66
N THR A 14 14.82 0.31 1.38
CA THR A 14 14.89 -0.39 2.67
C THR A 14 14.01 0.29 3.72
N LEU A 15 14.07 1.63 3.80
CA LEU A 15 13.26 2.41 4.73
C LEU A 15 11.77 2.24 4.44
N GLN A 16 11.35 2.29 3.17
CA GLN A 16 9.96 1.99 2.81
C GLN A 16 9.59 0.54 3.19
N ALA A 17 10.43 -0.45 2.89
CA ALA A 17 10.16 -1.84 3.28
C ALA A 17 9.99 -2.01 4.80
N LEU A 18 10.86 -1.38 5.61
CA LEU A 18 10.79 -1.41 7.07
C LEU A 18 9.52 -0.74 7.59
N VAL A 19 9.19 0.46 7.10
CA VAL A 19 7.96 1.14 7.52
C VAL A 19 6.73 0.35 7.10
N ASN A 20 6.72 -0.27 5.92
CA ASN A 20 5.64 -1.17 5.52
C ASN A 20 5.51 -2.36 6.48
N LEU A 21 6.64 -2.98 6.83
CA LEU A 21 6.68 -4.14 7.70
C LEU A 21 6.21 -3.81 9.12
N PHE A 22 6.70 -2.73 9.72
CA PHE A 22 6.34 -2.32 11.08
C PHE A 22 4.93 -1.74 11.18
N SER A 23 4.41 -1.16 10.10
CA SER A 23 2.99 -0.79 9.99
C SER A 23 2.10 -1.94 9.54
N PHE A 24 2.65 -3.13 9.36
CA PHE A 24 1.94 -4.31 8.87
C PHE A 24 1.11 -4.09 7.59
N GLY A 25 1.59 -3.24 6.68
CA GLY A 25 0.89 -2.92 5.43
C GLY A 25 -0.10 -1.75 5.52
N ILE A 26 -0.37 -1.21 6.71
CA ILE A 26 -1.32 -0.10 6.91
C ILE A 26 -0.96 1.10 6.04
N GLY A 27 0.33 1.41 5.89
CA GLY A 27 0.78 2.51 5.03
C GLY A 27 0.31 2.38 3.58
N LEU A 28 0.28 1.15 3.04
CA LEU A 28 -0.20 0.88 1.68
C LEU A 28 -1.72 0.88 1.59
N ASP A 29 -2.40 0.30 2.58
CA ASP A 29 -3.86 0.35 2.66
C ASP A 29 -4.34 1.81 2.67
N LEU A 30 -3.69 2.71 3.42
CA LEU A 30 -4.01 4.15 3.42
C LEU A 30 -3.91 4.79 2.03
N MET A 31 -3.02 4.30 1.17
CA MET A 31 -2.87 4.80 -0.21
C MET A 31 -3.94 4.25 -1.16
N ILE A 32 -4.50 3.08 -0.87
CA ILE A 32 -5.45 2.37 -1.72
C ILE A 32 -6.90 2.72 -1.36
N TRP A 33 -7.21 2.82 -0.07
CA TRP A 33 -8.57 3.05 0.42
C TRP A 33 -9.26 4.32 -0.12
N PRO A 34 -8.59 5.47 -0.27
CA PRO A 34 -9.18 6.66 -0.90
C PRO A 34 -9.68 6.39 -2.34
N ILE A 35 -9.04 5.46 -3.05
CA ILE A 35 -9.40 5.07 -4.42
C ILE A 35 -10.56 4.06 -4.41
N LEU A 36 -10.58 3.13 -3.45
CA LEU A 36 -11.60 2.08 -3.38
C LEU A 36 -12.91 2.54 -2.72
N ARG A 37 -12.88 3.45 -1.74
CA ARG A 37 -14.05 3.92 -1.00
C ARG A 37 -15.20 4.47 -1.87
N PRO A 38 -14.95 5.22 -2.96
CA PRO A 38 -16.02 5.71 -3.84
C PRO A 38 -16.65 4.63 -4.72
N LEU A 39 -16.04 3.43 -4.82
CA LEU A 39 -16.50 2.34 -5.66
C LEU A 39 -17.52 1.45 -4.91
N PRO A 40 -18.31 0.63 -5.63
CA PRO A 40 -19.18 -0.36 -4.99
C PRO A 40 -18.43 -1.24 -3.96
N PRO A 41 -19.02 -1.58 -2.80
CA PRO A 41 -18.31 -2.22 -1.70
C PRO A 41 -17.57 -3.52 -2.06
N LYS A 42 -18.03 -4.26 -3.07
CA LYS A 42 -17.34 -5.44 -3.60
C LYS A 42 -15.91 -5.18 -4.06
N PHE A 43 -15.57 -3.94 -4.45
CA PHE A 43 -14.21 -3.56 -4.87
C PHE A 43 -13.24 -3.42 -3.71
N ALA A 44 -13.69 -3.43 -2.44
CA ALA A 44 -12.81 -3.46 -1.28
C ALA A 44 -11.84 -4.66 -1.30
N TYR A 45 -12.27 -5.80 -1.87
CA TYR A 45 -11.43 -6.99 -2.03
C TYR A 45 -10.27 -6.82 -3.02
N LEU A 46 -10.18 -5.69 -3.74
CA LEU A 46 -8.97 -5.35 -4.48
C LEU A 46 -7.84 -4.83 -3.58
N SER A 47 -8.14 -4.35 -2.37
CA SER A 47 -7.11 -3.86 -1.44
C SER A 47 -6.00 -4.88 -1.18
N PRO A 48 -6.28 -6.13 -0.77
CA PRO A 48 -5.24 -7.12 -0.53
C PRO A 48 -4.42 -7.42 -1.78
N VAL A 49 -5.04 -7.39 -2.97
CA VAL A 49 -4.34 -7.55 -4.24
C VAL A 49 -3.31 -6.44 -4.44
N PHE A 50 -3.70 -5.17 -4.25
CA PHE A 50 -2.79 -4.04 -4.39
C PHE A 50 -1.70 -4.01 -3.32
N VAL A 51 -2.05 -4.29 -2.05
CA VAL A 51 -1.09 -4.38 -0.93
C VAL A 51 -0.07 -5.48 -1.14
N PHE A 52 -0.44 -6.57 -1.82
CA PHE A 52 0.51 -7.63 -2.18
C PHE A 52 1.38 -7.26 -3.38
N PHE A 53 0.79 -6.79 -4.48
CA PHE A 53 1.55 -6.58 -5.72
C PHE A 53 2.45 -5.34 -5.68
N TYR A 54 2.13 -4.32 -4.89
CA TYR A 54 2.96 -3.12 -4.80
C TYR A 54 4.37 -3.36 -4.23
N PRO A 55 4.55 -4.07 -3.08
CA PRO A 55 5.87 -4.52 -2.62
C PRO A 55 6.58 -5.44 -3.63
N ILE A 56 5.84 -6.30 -4.33
CA ILE A 56 6.42 -7.20 -5.33
C ILE A 56 6.99 -6.41 -6.52
N LEU A 57 6.37 -5.30 -6.90
CA LEU A 57 6.94 -4.37 -7.88
C LEU A 57 8.29 -3.81 -7.40
N ALA A 58 8.44 -3.51 -6.11
CA ALA A 58 9.72 -3.09 -5.51
C ALA A 58 10.78 -4.19 -5.60
N VAL A 59 10.40 -5.45 -5.34
CA VAL A 59 11.27 -6.62 -5.46
C VAL A 59 11.78 -6.76 -6.90
N PHE A 60 10.90 -6.70 -7.89
CA PHE A 60 11.31 -6.74 -9.29
C PHE A 60 12.18 -5.56 -9.67
N ALA A 61 11.84 -4.35 -9.22
CA ALA A 61 12.65 -3.16 -9.47
C ALA A 61 14.09 -3.34 -8.97
N LEU A 62 14.26 -3.77 -7.72
CA LEU A 62 15.56 -4.03 -7.09
C LEU A 62 16.33 -5.19 -7.77
N TRP A 63 15.63 -6.27 -8.13
CA TRP A 63 16.24 -7.43 -8.79
C TRP A 63 16.77 -7.08 -10.19
N PHE A 64 16.00 -6.32 -10.98
CA PHE A 64 16.44 -5.90 -12.31
C PHE A 64 17.50 -4.79 -12.23
N LEU A 65 17.44 -3.90 -11.23
CA LEU A 65 18.51 -2.92 -10.96
C LEU A 65 19.82 -3.60 -10.61
N SER A 66 19.77 -4.77 -9.95
CA SER A 66 20.99 -5.48 -9.56
C SER A 66 21.68 -6.26 -10.67
N ARG A 67 21.04 -6.33 -11.84
CA ARG A 67 21.52 -7.03 -13.03
C ARG A 67 21.76 -6.11 -14.23
N GLY A 68 21.65 -4.80 -14.05
CA GLY A 68 21.81 -3.81 -15.12
C GLY A 68 20.73 -3.87 -16.21
N GLY A 69 19.54 -4.39 -15.88
CA GLY A 69 18.41 -4.55 -16.81
C GLY A 69 17.40 -3.40 -16.77
N SER A 70 16.13 -3.71 -17.03
CA SER A 70 14.98 -2.76 -17.02
C SER A 70 14.63 -2.20 -15.62
N GLY A 71 15.52 -2.32 -14.63
CA GLY A 71 15.27 -1.96 -13.24
C GLY A 71 14.85 -0.51 -13.06
N LYS A 72 15.48 0.43 -13.78
CA LYS A 72 15.12 1.85 -13.76
C LYS A 72 13.64 2.10 -14.04
N LYS A 73 13.07 1.47 -15.07
CA LYS A 73 11.67 1.67 -15.46
C LYS A 73 10.71 1.17 -14.37
N LEU A 74 11.02 0.02 -13.78
CA LEU A 74 10.24 -0.55 -12.68
C LEU A 74 10.36 0.29 -11.41
N SER A 75 11.55 0.82 -11.10
CA SER A 75 11.73 1.75 -9.98
C SER A 75 10.98 3.06 -10.19
N TYR A 76 10.98 3.61 -11.40
CA TYR A 76 10.15 4.77 -11.74
C TYR A 76 8.67 4.46 -11.51
N ALA A 77 8.16 3.34 -12.05
CA ALA A 77 6.77 2.94 -11.83
C ALA A 77 6.44 2.81 -10.34
N TYR A 78 7.30 2.12 -9.58
CA TYR A 78 7.15 1.93 -8.14
C TYR A 78 7.04 3.26 -7.38
N PHE A 79 7.98 4.18 -7.59
CA PHE A 79 7.96 5.47 -6.90
C PHE A 79 6.90 6.43 -7.44
N THR A 80 6.52 6.36 -8.70
CA THR A 80 5.41 7.16 -9.24
C THR A 80 4.07 6.72 -8.66
N ILE A 81 3.80 5.42 -8.64
CA ILE A 81 2.60 4.86 -7.97
C ILE A 81 2.64 5.25 -6.49
N GLY A 82 3.81 5.13 -5.87
CA GLY A 82 4.06 5.54 -4.48
C GLY A 82 3.69 6.99 -4.22
N GLY A 83 4.23 7.92 -5.02
CA GLY A 83 4.00 9.35 -4.87
C GLY A 83 2.56 9.76 -5.14
N ILE A 84 1.94 9.24 -6.22
CA ILE A 84 0.54 9.55 -6.55
C ILE A 84 -0.40 9.00 -5.47
N GLY A 85 -0.24 7.74 -5.07
CA GLY A 85 -1.07 7.14 -4.02
C GLY A 85 -0.96 7.90 -2.70
N SER A 86 0.25 8.34 -2.34
CA SER A 86 0.47 9.13 -1.12
C SER A 86 -0.15 10.51 -1.21
N LEU A 87 -0.10 11.15 -2.38
CA LEU A 87 -0.74 12.45 -2.59
C LEU A 87 -2.26 12.36 -2.45
N VAL A 88 -2.87 11.33 -3.04
CA VAL A 88 -4.30 11.07 -2.93
C VAL A 88 -4.69 10.78 -1.47
N ALA A 89 -3.93 9.93 -0.77
CA ALA A 89 -4.14 9.67 0.65
C ALA A 89 -4.03 10.92 1.52
N LEU A 90 -3.07 11.80 1.23
CA LEU A 90 -2.88 13.03 1.99
C LEU A 90 -4.09 13.96 1.84
N ILE A 91 -4.61 14.10 0.61
CA ILE A 91 -5.83 14.89 0.35
C ILE A 91 -7.02 14.31 1.12
N ASP A 92 -7.19 12.99 1.12
CA ASP A 92 -8.27 12.32 1.84
C ASP A 92 -8.15 12.50 3.37
N CYS A 93 -6.96 12.28 3.95
CA CYS A 93 -6.71 12.50 5.38
C CYS A 93 -7.01 13.94 5.81
N LEU A 94 -6.59 14.93 5.01
CA LEU A 94 -6.83 16.35 5.30
C LEU A 94 -8.29 16.77 5.12
N SER A 95 -9.04 16.05 4.28
CA SER A 95 -10.47 16.31 4.02
C SER A 95 -11.40 15.51 4.94
N SER A 96 -10.85 14.68 5.83
CA SER A 96 -11.61 13.82 6.72
C SER A 96 -12.46 14.62 7.72
N PRO A 97 -13.78 14.36 7.82
CA PRO A 97 -14.66 15.02 8.79
C PRO A 97 -14.27 14.76 10.27
N ARG A 98 -13.50 13.70 10.53
CA ARG A 98 -13.01 13.34 11.87
C ARG A 98 -11.77 14.14 12.29
N GLY A 99 -11.26 14.98 11.39
CA GLY A 99 -9.98 15.64 11.54
C GLY A 99 -8.81 14.72 11.15
N PRO A 100 -7.65 15.30 10.85
CA PRO A 100 -6.48 14.54 10.42
C PRO A 100 -5.87 13.70 11.56
N ASP A 101 -5.71 12.39 11.35
CA ASP A 101 -4.90 11.55 12.23
C ASP A 101 -3.41 11.81 11.98
N GLY A 102 -2.68 12.22 13.02
CA GLY A 102 -1.26 12.53 12.93
C GLY A 102 -0.39 11.35 12.50
N VAL A 103 -0.78 10.11 12.83
CA VAL A 103 -0.06 8.90 12.42
C VAL A 103 -0.24 8.64 10.93
N GLU A 104 -1.47 8.72 10.43
CA GLU A 104 -1.78 8.52 9.01
C GLU A 104 -1.09 9.58 8.15
N ILE A 105 -1.12 10.86 8.57
CA ILE A 105 -0.39 11.92 7.88
C ILE A 105 1.10 11.63 7.86
N SER A 106 1.68 11.25 9.00
CA SER A 106 3.13 11.03 9.10
C SER A 106 3.58 9.90 8.18
N LEU A 107 2.83 8.79 8.14
CA LEU A 107 3.10 7.68 7.24
C LEU A 107 2.97 8.10 5.77
N THR A 108 1.90 8.84 5.45
CA THR A 108 1.65 9.31 4.08
C THR A 108 2.70 10.30 3.59
N LEU A 109 3.10 11.25 4.44
CA LEU A 109 4.17 12.21 4.14
C LEU A 109 5.52 11.51 3.99
N PHE A 110 5.83 10.56 4.88
CA PHE A 110 7.02 9.75 4.76
C PHE A 110 7.06 9.04 3.41
N TRP A 111 5.96 8.42 3.00
CA TRP A 111 5.85 7.70 1.73
C TRP A 111 5.97 8.63 0.52
N LEU A 112 5.36 9.81 0.57
CA LEU A 112 5.45 10.83 -0.47
C LEU A 112 6.89 11.35 -0.62
N VAL A 113 7.53 11.74 0.49
CA VAL A 113 8.90 12.28 0.48
C VAL A 113 9.88 11.23 -0.02
N THR A 114 9.81 10.00 0.50
CA THR A 114 10.68 8.91 0.05
C THR A 114 10.44 8.55 -1.41
N SER A 115 9.21 8.66 -1.91
CA SER A 115 8.90 8.46 -3.34
C SER A 115 9.51 9.53 -4.23
N ILE A 116 9.43 10.81 -3.84
CA ILE A 116 10.05 11.92 -4.58
C ILE A 116 11.58 11.76 -4.60
N VAL A 117 12.18 11.45 -3.46
CA VAL A 117 13.62 11.20 -3.35
C VAL A 117 14.01 10.00 -4.21
N GLY A 118 13.23 8.91 -4.17
CA GLY A 118 13.41 7.73 -5.00
C GLY A 118 13.41 8.06 -6.49
N LEU A 119 12.40 8.79 -6.98
CA LEU A 119 12.33 9.22 -8.39
C LEU A 119 13.57 9.99 -8.84
N PHE A 120 14.07 10.90 -8.00
CA PHE A 120 15.26 11.68 -8.29
C PHE A 120 16.55 10.84 -8.32
N LEU A 121 16.64 9.82 -7.46
CA LEU A 121 17.80 8.94 -7.37
C LEU A 121 17.83 7.90 -8.49
N VAL A 122 16.68 7.35 -8.90
CA VAL A 122 16.59 6.38 -10.00
C VAL A 122 17.22 6.91 -11.29
N GLY A 123 17.06 8.20 -11.58
CA GLY A 123 17.66 8.82 -12.77
C GLY A 123 19.19 8.91 -12.75
N ARG A 124 19.81 8.68 -11.59
CA ARG A 124 21.27 8.74 -11.40
C ARG A 124 21.92 7.39 -11.14
N THR A 125 21.13 6.33 -10.99
CA THR A 125 21.63 4.99 -10.64
C THR A 125 21.61 4.09 -11.85
N GLU A 126 22.76 3.56 -12.27
CA GLU A 126 22.85 2.62 -13.39
C GLU A 126 22.59 1.17 -12.97
N SER A 127 23.25 0.72 -11.91
CA SER A 127 23.10 -0.61 -11.36
C SER A 127 23.51 -0.63 -9.90
N ILE A 128 22.99 -1.58 -9.13
CA ILE A 128 23.29 -1.70 -7.71
C ILE A 128 23.77 -3.12 -7.41
N PRO A 129 24.90 -3.33 -6.74
CA PRO A 129 25.34 -4.69 -6.43
C PRO A 129 24.27 -5.47 -5.65
N THR A 130 24.03 -6.73 -6.05
CA THR A 130 22.98 -7.58 -5.47
C THR A 130 23.10 -7.72 -3.95
N PHE A 131 24.33 -7.70 -3.41
CA PHE A 131 24.58 -7.71 -1.97
C PHE A 131 23.80 -6.63 -1.20
N TRP A 132 23.66 -5.43 -1.78
CA TRP A 132 22.94 -4.32 -1.16
C TRP A 132 21.43 -4.43 -1.32
N THR A 133 20.94 -5.02 -2.42
CA THR A 133 19.50 -5.09 -2.71
C THR A 133 18.80 -6.27 -2.04
N SER A 134 19.51 -7.37 -1.77
CA SER A 134 18.93 -8.59 -1.19
C SER A 134 18.18 -8.40 0.13
N PRO A 135 18.71 -7.66 1.13
CA PRO A 135 17.98 -7.43 2.37
C PRO A 135 16.67 -6.66 2.16
N ALA A 136 16.70 -5.61 1.32
CA ALA A 136 15.51 -4.83 1.00
C ALA A 136 14.45 -5.69 0.29
N MET A 137 14.86 -6.53 -0.66
CA MET A 137 13.95 -7.47 -1.34
C MET A 137 13.29 -8.43 -0.34
N ALA A 138 14.05 -9.02 0.58
CA ALA A 138 13.51 -9.92 1.59
C ALA A 138 12.48 -9.22 2.50
N LEU A 139 12.76 -7.99 2.92
CA LEU A 139 11.84 -7.18 3.71
C LEU A 139 10.55 -6.89 2.93
N PHE A 140 10.63 -6.54 1.65
CA PHE A 140 9.44 -6.33 0.82
C PHE A 140 8.60 -7.59 0.67
N ILE A 141 9.24 -8.75 0.41
CA ILE A 141 8.54 -10.04 0.31
C ILE A 141 7.79 -10.34 1.60
N LEU A 142 8.47 -10.24 2.75
CA LEU A 142 7.83 -10.47 4.04
C LEU A 142 6.67 -9.48 4.29
N SER A 143 6.87 -8.20 3.98
CA SER A 143 5.84 -7.18 4.13
C SER A 143 4.63 -7.43 3.23
N ALA A 144 4.82 -7.99 2.03
CA ALA A 144 3.74 -8.32 1.09
C ALA A 144 2.81 -9.39 1.66
N PHE A 145 3.38 -10.46 2.23
CA PHE A 145 2.60 -11.55 2.81
C PHE A 145 1.85 -11.12 4.06
N LEU A 146 2.50 -10.36 4.95
CA LEU A 146 1.84 -9.86 6.17
C LEU A 146 0.74 -8.83 5.84
N GLY A 147 1.04 -7.89 4.94
CA GLY A 147 0.07 -6.88 4.50
C GLY A 147 -1.14 -7.49 3.78
N PHE A 148 -0.94 -8.53 2.96
CA PHE A 148 -2.05 -9.21 2.28
C PHE A 148 -3.10 -9.75 3.28
N GLY A 149 -2.66 -10.41 4.35
CA GLY A 149 -3.57 -10.99 5.34
C GLY A 149 -4.40 -9.93 6.08
N LEU A 150 -3.76 -8.84 6.51
CA LEU A 150 -4.44 -7.75 7.22
C LEU A 150 -5.35 -6.93 6.31
N SER A 151 -4.90 -6.64 5.09
CA SER A 151 -5.71 -5.95 4.10
C SER A 151 -6.93 -6.77 3.71
N TYR A 152 -6.82 -8.10 3.67
CA TYR A 152 -7.98 -8.99 3.47
C TYR A 152 -9.00 -8.86 4.62
N MET A 153 -8.54 -8.88 5.88
CA MET A 153 -9.40 -8.67 7.04
C MET A 153 -10.09 -7.29 7.02
N GLY A 154 -9.34 -6.24 6.65
CA GLY A 154 -9.90 -4.89 6.53
C GLY A 154 -10.90 -4.76 5.39
N ALA A 155 -10.65 -5.40 4.24
CA ALA A 155 -11.58 -5.44 3.12
C ALA A 155 -12.89 -6.17 3.48
N GLU A 156 -12.78 -7.29 4.20
CA GLU A 156 -13.91 -8.06 4.69
C GLU A 156 -14.76 -7.25 5.68
N ASP A 157 -14.14 -6.64 6.69
CA ASP A 157 -14.81 -5.79 7.68
C ASP A 157 -15.55 -4.62 7.01
N TYR A 158 -14.88 -3.92 6.09
CA TYR A 158 -15.50 -2.83 5.33
C TYR A 158 -16.69 -3.32 4.51
N TYR A 159 -16.55 -4.45 3.80
CA TYR A 159 -17.62 -5.01 2.98
C TYR A 159 -18.86 -5.32 3.82
N TYR A 160 -18.69 -5.99 4.96
CA TYR A 160 -19.79 -6.29 5.89
C TYR A 160 -20.47 -5.02 6.40
N HIS A 161 -19.70 -4.03 6.84
CA HIS A 161 -20.26 -2.78 7.36
C HIS A 161 -20.93 -1.90 6.29
N ALA A 162 -20.55 -2.06 5.02
CA ALA A 162 -21.15 -1.34 3.91
C ALA A 162 -22.46 -1.98 3.40
N ILE A 163 -22.62 -3.30 3.50
CA ILE A 163 -23.80 -4.03 2.99
C ILE A 163 -24.86 -4.31 4.06
N ILE A 164 -24.48 -4.39 5.33
CA ILE A 164 -25.45 -4.60 6.41
C ILE A 164 -26.24 -3.29 6.60
N PRO A 165 -27.57 -3.30 6.45
CA PRO A 165 -28.38 -2.12 6.70
C PRO A 165 -28.13 -1.66 8.14
N LYS A 166 -27.81 -0.37 8.32
CA LYS A 166 -27.65 0.20 9.67
C LYS A 166 -28.87 -0.17 10.50
N PRO A 167 -28.71 -0.72 11.72
CA PRO A 167 -29.84 -1.01 12.57
C PRO A 167 -30.65 0.28 12.75
N PRO A 168 -32.00 0.24 12.65
CA PRO A 168 -32.80 1.43 12.85
C PRO A 168 -32.46 2.02 14.22
N GLN A 169 -32.26 3.33 14.29
CA GLN A 169 -31.79 4.06 15.49
C GLN A 169 -32.64 3.81 16.75
N ASN A 170 -33.80 3.18 16.62
CA ASN A 170 -34.75 2.90 17.69
C ASN A 170 -34.85 1.40 18.06
N ALA A 171 -34.02 0.51 17.50
CA ALA A 171 -34.06 -0.91 17.85
C ALA A 171 -33.23 -1.19 19.11
N ASN A 172 -33.93 -1.38 20.23
CA ASN A 172 -33.38 -2.00 21.43
C ASN A 172 -32.67 -3.30 21.05
N VAL A 173 -31.37 -3.33 21.32
CA VAL A 173 -30.45 -4.44 21.05
C VAL A 173 -30.96 -5.70 21.73
N THR A 174 -31.43 -6.66 20.94
CA THR A 174 -31.45 -8.07 21.33
C THR A 174 -30.78 -8.89 20.23
N SER A 175 -29.47 -9.06 20.41
CA SER A 175 -28.64 -10.17 19.91
C SER A 175 -29.08 -10.82 18.59
N ALA A 176 -28.68 -10.24 17.47
CA ALA A 176 -28.62 -10.98 16.21
C ALA A 176 -27.27 -11.73 16.15
N LYS A 177 -27.32 -13.06 16.00
CA LYS A 177 -26.14 -13.90 15.76
C LYS A 177 -25.34 -13.36 14.55
N PRO A 178 -24.00 -13.44 14.56
CA PRO A 178 -23.20 -13.06 13.39
C PRO A 178 -23.58 -13.94 12.21
N VAL A 179 -24.09 -13.32 11.15
CA VAL A 179 -24.36 -13.97 9.86
C VAL A 179 -23.08 -13.89 9.05
N TRP A 180 -22.42 -15.05 8.87
CA TRP A 180 -21.31 -15.17 7.92
C TRP A 180 -21.87 -15.05 6.49
N LEU A 181 -21.45 -14.03 5.76
CA LEU A 181 -21.77 -13.89 4.33
C LEU A 181 -20.54 -14.31 3.53
N PRO A 182 -20.69 -15.18 2.53
CA PRO A 182 -19.56 -15.55 1.68
C PRO A 182 -19.06 -14.32 0.88
N PRO A 183 -17.76 -14.25 0.55
CA PRO A 183 -17.23 -13.20 -0.32
C PRO A 183 -18.01 -13.14 -1.65
N PRO A 184 -18.20 -11.94 -2.23
CA PRO A 184 -18.96 -11.79 -3.46
C PRO A 184 -18.27 -12.52 -4.64
N ASN A 185 -19.02 -13.37 -5.34
CA ASN A 185 -18.59 -13.95 -6.61
C ASN A 185 -18.55 -12.86 -7.70
N LEU A 186 -17.35 -12.56 -8.22
CA LEU A 186 -17.13 -11.58 -9.29
C LEU A 186 -17.81 -11.95 -10.62
N THR A 187 -18.30 -13.18 -10.77
CA THR A 187 -18.97 -13.69 -11.98
C THR A 187 -20.43 -13.30 -12.10
N ASN A 188 -21.08 -12.88 -11.01
CA ASN A 188 -22.48 -12.42 -11.06
C ASN A 188 -22.53 -10.90 -11.12
N ALA A 189 -21.97 -10.35 -12.20
CA ALA A 189 -22.10 -8.94 -12.55
C ALA A 189 -23.44 -8.71 -13.27
N SER A 190 -24.50 -8.49 -12.50
CA SER A 190 -25.73 -7.85 -12.98
C SER A 190 -26.42 -7.17 -11.81
N GLY A 191 -26.33 -5.84 -11.78
CA GLY A 191 -26.88 -4.97 -10.75
C GLY A 191 -26.23 -3.60 -10.85
#